data_AF-A0A8D8HIW3-F1
#
_entry.id   AF-A0A8D8HIW3-F1
#
_cell.length_a   1.000
_cell.length_b   1.000
_cell.length_c   1.000
_cell.angle_alpha   90.00
_cell.angle_beta   90.00
_cell.angle_gamma   90.00
#
_symmetry.space_group_name_H-M   'P 1'
#
loop_
_entity.id
_entity.type
_entity.pdbx_description
1 polymer ?
#
loop_
_entity_poly.entity_id
_entity_poly.type
_entity_poly.pdbx_seq_one_letter_code
_entity_poly.pdbx_strand_id
1 'polypeptide(L)'
;VLDLADLPKTTDEMKHIVSEAFDFLSGTHIEDLIIAKLKEEFLNPDLHIEISSILSDLIQFMTDLCTKWRNIMTAIENDDLDGIRVELESLDLNLRKSVINSWDNEYGSPLHFAAYRRNYQITKFLLENGANPNSRIDFLTRKKMPFDANVNKIIKRGAITPMSIAAAKGDLPIIKLLHEKGGCINAKTFLIQYTPLDVSKAAGHSDVIEYLSKNGAERG
;
A
#
# COMPACT_ATOMS: atom_id res chain seq x y z
N VAL A 1 -3.99 26.07 0.78
CA VAL A 1 -3.98 26.90 2.00
C VAL A 1 -5.45 27.15 2.31
N LEU A 2 -5.99 26.44 3.31
CA LEU A 2 -7.41 26.58 3.69
C LEU A 2 -7.53 27.79 4.61
N ASP A 3 -8.38 28.74 4.23
CA ASP A 3 -8.73 29.90 5.03
C ASP A 3 -9.68 29.45 6.16
N LEU A 4 -9.33 29.78 7.40
CA LEU A 4 -10.06 29.38 8.61
C LEU A 4 -11.43 30.05 8.72
N ALA A 5 -11.71 31.08 7.91
CA ALA A 5 -13.01 31.76 7.88
C ALA A 5 -14.12 30.95 7.17
N ASP A 6 -13.78 29.92 6.39
CA ASP A 6 -14.71 29.10 5.61
C ASP A 6 -15.07 27.77 6.30
N LEU A 7 -14.76 27.61 7.59
CA LEU A 7 -15.12 26.41 8.35
C LEU A 7 -16.66 26.30 8.48
N PRO A 8 -17.24 25.12 8.16
CA PRO A 8 -18.67 24.95 7.96
C PRO A 8 -19.46 25.07 9.26
N LYS A 9 -20.65 25.67 9.16
CA LYS A 9 -21.52 25.97 10.32
C LYS A 9 -22.64 24.95 10.50
N THR A 10 -22.75 23.97 9.60
CA THR A 10 -23.83 22.98 9.59
C THR A 10 -23.35 21.55 9.40
N THR A 11 -24.13 20.60 9.94
CA THR A 11 -23.81 19.17 9.95
C THR A 11 -23.72 18.54 8.55
N ASP A 12 -24.39 19.13 7.55
CA ASP A 12 -24.39 18.62 6.17
C ASP A 12 -23.19 19.12 5.35
N GLU A 13 -22.67 20.31 5.63
CA GLU A 13 -21.41 20.80 5.06
C GLU A 13 -20.21 20.05 5.64
N MET A 14 -20.25 19.68 6.94
CA MET A 14 -19.25 18.81 7.55
C MET A 14 -19.24 17.42 6.91
N LYS A 15 -20.41 16.83 6.60
CA LYS A 15 -20.50 15.56 5.87
C LYS A 15 -19.89 15.67 4.46
N HIS A 16 -20.02 16.82 3.81
CA HIS A 16 -19.45 17.04 2.49
C HIS A 16 -17.92 17.15 2.51
N ILE A 17 -17.34 17.90 3.46
CA ILE A 17 -15.87 17.98 3.63
C ILE A 17 -15.29 16.64 4.07
N VAL A 18 -15.97 15.93 4.96
CA VAL A 18 -15.62 14.57 5.35
C VAL A 18 -15.69 13.65 4.12
N SER A 19 -16.71 13.79 3.26
CA SER A 19 -16.82 13.06 1.99
C SER A 19 -15.72 13.42 0.98
N GLU A 20 -15.31 14.69 0.86
CA GLU A 20 -14.20 15.12 0.00
C GLU A 20 -12.85 14.66 0.56
N ALA A 21 -12.68 14.68 1.88
CA ALA A 21 -11.53 14.09 2.56
C ALA A 21 -11.50 12.56 2.37
N PHE A 22 -12.67 11.90 2.38
CA PHE A 22 -12.84 10.49 2.03
C PHE A 22 -12.49 10.22 0.55
N ASP A 23 -12.88 11.08 -0.39
CA ASP A 23 -12.51 10.97 -1.80
C ASP A 23 -11.00 11.18 -2.02
N PHE A 24 -10.37 12.03 -1.20
CA PHE A 24 -8.91 12.22 -1.18
C PHE A 24 -8.16 11.05 -0.52
N LEU A 25 -8.79 10.38 0.46
CA LEU A 25 -8.28 9.19 1.17
C LEU A 25 -8.59 7.87 0.46
N SER A 26 -9.29 7.91 -0.69
CA SER A 26 -9.70 6.75 -1.49
C SER A 26 -8.50 5.92 -1.96
N GLY A 27 -8.13 4.94 -1.14
CA GLY A 27 -6.98 4.07 -1.40
C GLY A 27 -6.39 3.36 -0.20
N THR A 28 -6.75 3.70 1.05
CA THR A 28 -6.16 3.03 2.23
C THR A 28 -7.22 2.42 3.15
N HIS A 29 -6.95 1.22 3.68
CA HIS A 29 -7.73 0.55 4.74
C HIS A 29 -7.81 1.33 6.08
N ILE A 30 -7.43 2.61 6.10
CA ILE A 30 -7.60 3.54 7.23
C ILE A 30 -9.08 3.99 7.33
N GLU A 31 -9.83 3.89 6.22
CA GLU A 31 -11.26 4.20 6.12
C GLU A 31 -12.12 3.53 7.20
N ASP A 32 -11.93 2.24 7.47
CA ASP A 32 -12.73 1.51 8.47
C ASP A 32 -12.43 1.95 9.92
N LEU A 33 -11.18 2.33 10.19
CA LEU A 33 -10.75 2.85 11.49
C LEU A 33 -11.33 4.24 11.75
N ILE A 34 -11.37 5.08 10.71
CA ILE A 34 -11.99 6.41 10.71
C ILE A 34 -13.50 6.28 10.91
N ILE A 35 -14.17 5.39 10.18
CA ILE A 35 -15.62 5.17 10.28
C ILE A 35 -16.01 4.67 11.68
N ALA A 36 -15.23 3.77 12.28
CA ALA A 36 -15.49 3.28 13.64
C ALA A 36 -15.39 4.41 14.68
N LYS A 37 -14.35 5.27 14.56
CA LYS A 37 -14.11 6.39 15.46
C LYS A 37 -15.17 7.51 15.31
N LEU A 38 -15.53 7.84 14.07
CA LEU A 38 -16.58 8.83 13.78
C LEU A 38 -17.96 8.36 14.25
N LYS A 39 -18.28 7.05 14.20
CA LYS A 39 -19.56 6.50 14.65
C LYS A 39 -19.75 6.53 16.17
N GLU A 40 -18.67 6.45 16.96
CA GLU A 40 -18.75 6.56 18.42
C GLU A 40 -19.10 7.97 18.91
N GLU A 41 -18.66 9.02 18.20
CA GLU A 41 -18.70 10.39 18.72
C GLU A 41 -19.83 11.29 18.16
N PHE A 42 -20.48 10.92 17.06
CA PHE A 42 -21.40 11.80 16.32
C PHE A 42 -22.87 11.89 16.83
N LEU A 43 -23.23 11.28 17.96
CA LEU A 43 -24.63 11.20 18.40
C LEU A 43 -25.11 12.35 19.32
N ASN A 44 -24.34 13.42 19.54
CA ASN A 44 -24.76 14.50 20.46
C ASN A 44 -24.60 15.93 19.88
N PRO A 45 -25.70 16.66 19.61
CA PRO A 45 -25.68 18.00 18.99
C PRO A 45 -25.27 19.17 19.91
N ASP A 46 -25.10 18.97 21.23
CA ASP A 46 -24.77 20.06 22.18
C ASP A 46 -23.25 20.36 22.30
N LEU A 47 -22.38 19.67 21.55
CA LEU A 47 -20.93 19.62 21.81
C LEU A 47 -20.06 20.46 20.83
N HIS A 48 -20.64 21.49 20.19
CA HIS A 48 -20.07 22.17 19.00
C HIS A 48 -18.62 22.72 19.12
N ILE A 49 -18.16 23.16 20.29
CA ILE A 49 -16.77 23.67 20.47
C ILE A 49 -15.78 22.53 20.71
N GLU A 50 -16.14 21.53 21.53
CA GLU A 50 -15.31 20.36 21.80
C GLU A 50 -15.16 19.48 20.54
N ILE A 51 -16.23 19.29 19.75
CA ILE A 51 -16.20 18.54 18.49
C ILE A 51 -15.24 19.17 17.47
N SER A 52 -15.20 20.51 17.36
CA SER A 52 -14.30 21.19 16.42
C SER A 52 -12.82 20.96 16.78
N SER A 53 -12.49 21.00 18.08
CA SER A 53 -11.13 20.70 18.56
C SER A 53 -10.76 19.24 18.30
N ILE A 54 -11.65 18.29 18.63
CA ILE A 54 -11.40 16.86 18.41
C ILE A 54 -11.23 16.56 16.92
N LEU A 55 -12.04 17.17 16.06
CA LEU A 55 -11.93 17.02 14.61
C LEU A 55 -10.60 17.58 14.09
N SER A 56 -10.15 18.73 14.60
CA SER A 56 -8.84 19.30 14.26
C SER A 56 -7.69 18.38 14.65
N ASP A 57 -7.71 17.84 15.87
CA ASP A 57 -6.69 16.91 16.36
C ASP A 57 -6.66 15.61 15.54
N LEU A 58 -7.84 15.09 15.18
CA LEU A 58 -7.97 13.91 14.31
C LEU A 58 -7.41 14.18 12.91
N ILE A 59 -7.72 15.34 12.31
CA ILE A 59 -7.19 15.73 10.99
C ILE A 59 -5.67 15.85 11.04
N GLN A 60 -5.11 16.46 12.09
CA GLN A 60 -3.66 16.59 12.24
C GLN A 60 -3.00 15.22 12.37
N PHE A 61 -3.56 14.34 13.22
CA PHE A 61 -3.08 12.97 13.38
C PHE A 61 -3.09 12.19 12.06
N MET A 62 -4.18 12.29 11.28
CA MET A 62 -4.27 11.65 9.96
C MET A 62 -3.27 12.24 8.96
N THR A 63 -3.07 13.55 8.98
CA THR A 63 -2.10 14.24 8.11
C THR A 63 -0.68 13.79 8.41
N ASP A 64 -0.34 13.64 9.70
CA ASP A 64 0.96 13.15 10.14
C ASP A 64 1.20 11.72 9.68
N LEU A 65 0.22 10.82 9.84
CA LEU A 65 0.31 9.44 9.34
C LEU A 65 0.51 9.38 7.82
N CYS A 66 -0.24 10.17 7.05
CA CYS A 66 -0.07 10.28 5.60
C CYS A 66 1.33 10.79 5.23
N THR A 67 1.85 11.75 5.98
CA THR A 67 3.21 12.30 5.77
C THR A 67 4.28 11.24 6.04
N LYS A 68 4.16 10.49 7.14
CA LYS A 68 5.08 9.39 7.45
C LYS A 68 5.06 8.30 6.38
N TRP A 69 3.88 7.93 5.90
CA TRP A 69 3.77 6.98 4.81
C TRP A 69 4.47 7.48 3.54
N ARG A 70 4.28 8.76 3.16
CA ARG A 70 4.99 9.34 2.01
C ARG A 70 6.51 9.36 2.20
N ASN A 71 6.98 9.72 3.38
CA ASN A 71 8.41 9.70 3.71
C ASN A 71 9.00 8.29 3.57
N ILE A 72 8.28 7.26 4.04
CA ILE A 72 8.65 5.85 3.83
C ILE A 72 8.75 5.53 2.34
N MET A 73 7.77 5.93 1.53
CA MET A 73 7.80 5.66 0.08
C MET A 73 8.96 6.36 -0.63
N THR A 74 9.24 7.62 -0.28
CA THR A 74 10.40 8.36 -0.79
C THR A 74 11.72 7.73 -0.34
N ALA A 75 11.80 7.23 0.90
CA ALA A 75 12.98 6.53 1.39
C ALA A 75 13.21 5.20 0.61
N ILE A 76 12.15 4.45 0.30
CA ILE A 76 12.22 3.27 -0.59
C ILE A 76 12.71 3.67 -1.98
N GLU A 77 12.24 4.81 -2.50
CA GLU A 77 12.68 5.33 -3.79
C GLU A 77 14.17 5.68 -3.81
N ASN A 78 14.70 6.15 -2.68
CA ASN A 78 16.09 6.57 -2.56
C ASN A 78 17.03 5.47 -2.03
N ASP A 79 16.54 4.24 -1.84
CA ASP A 79 17.30 3.14 -1.21
C ASP A 79 17.79 3.50 0.20
N ASP A 80 16.98 4.26 0.94
CA ASP A 80 17.28 4.73 2.29
C ASP A 80 16.56 3.87 3.33
N LEU A 81 17.20 2.76 3.72
CA LEU A 81 16.67 1.87 4.76
C LEU A 81 16.58 2.57 6.13
N ASP A 82 17.51 3.48 6.43
CA ASP A 82 17.56 4.16 7.73
C ASP A 82 16.41 5.18 7.85
N GLY A 83 16.08 5.90 6.77
CA GLY A 83 14.89 6.75 6.71
C GLY A 83 13.59 5.99 6.97
N ILE A 84 13.45 4.78 6.42
CA ILE A 84 12.29 3.91 6.69
C ILE A 84 12.25 3.50 8.17
N ARG A 85 13.41 3.14 8.76
CA ARG A 85 13.50 2.78 10.18
C ARG A 85 13.07 3.93 11.07
N VAL A 86 13.61 5.13 10.84
CA VAL A 86 13.28 6.33 11.64
C VAL A 86 11.79 6.61 11.62
N GLU A 87 11.16 6.59 10.45
CA GLU A 87 9.72 6.86 10.35
C GLU A 87 8.87 5.79 11.04
N LEU A 88 9.21 4.51 10.87
CA LEU A 88 8.48 3.43 11.56
C LEU A 88 8.73 3.42 13.06
N GLU A 89 9.95 3.71 13.51
CA GLU A 89 10.28 3.73 14.95
C GLU A 89 9.56 4.85 15.68
N SER A 90 9.27 5.96 15.00
CA SER A 90 8.46 7.06 15.53
C SER A 90 6.96 6.75 15.66
N LEU A 91 6.48 5.62 15.13
CA LEU A 91 5.09 5.18 15.21
C LEU A 91 4.89 4.16 16.35
N ASP A 92 3.71 4.21 16.96
CA ASP A 92 3.23 3.14 17.83
C ASP A 92 3.13 1.81 17.08
N LEU A 93 3.36 0.70 17.78
CA LEU A 93 3.42 -0.65 17.18
C LEU A 93 2.17 -0.99 16.36
N ASN A 94 0.98 -0.60 16.82
CA ASN A 94 -0.27 -0.84 16.10
C ASN A 94 -0.34 -0.05 14.78
N LEU A 95 0.17 1.17 14.77
CA LEU A 95 0.17 2.05 13.61
C LEU A 95 1.22 1.63 12.58
N ARG A 96 2.36 1.08 13.01
CA ARG A 96 3.40 0.55 12.10
C ARG A 96 2.84 -0.44 11.11
N LYS A 97 2.07 -1.43 11.59
CA LYS A 97 1.48 -2.46 10.72
C LYS A 97 0.49 -1.86 9.72
N SER A 98 -0.31 -0.89 10.16
CA SER A 98 -1.24 -0.17 9.28
C SER A 98 -0.47 0.56 8.18
N VAL A 99 0.50 1.40 8.55
CA VAL A 99 1.31 2.18 7.61
C VAL A 99 2.07 1.29 6.62
N ILE A 100 2.70 0.20 7.07
CA ILE A 100 3.45 -0.73 6.22
C ILE A 100 2.56 -1.40 5.16
N ASN A 101 1.29 -1.64 5.47
CA ASN A 101 0.35 -2.32 4.58
C ASN A 101 -0.57 -1.37 3.81
N SER A 102 -0.59 -0.08 4.15
CA SER A 102 -1.23 0.96 3.36
C SER A 102 -0.66 1.01 1.95
N TRP A 103 -1.48 1.44 1.00
CA TRP A 103 -1.13 1.60 -0.39
C TRP A 103 -1.78 2.85 -0.95
N ASP A 104 -1.26 3.36 -2.05
CA ASP A 104 -1.96 4.39 -2.82
C ASP A 104 -2.01 4.02 -4.31
N ASN A 105 -2.74 4.83 -5.07
CA ASN A 105 -2.91 4.65 -6.50
C ASN A 105 -1.65 5.03 -7.32
N GLU A 106 -0.65 5.66 -6.70
CA GLU A 106 0.58 6.12 -7.35
C GLU A 106 1.73 5.12 -7.23
N TYR A 107 1.87 4.41 -6.11
CA TYR A 107 3.02 3.53 -5.81
C TYR A 107 2.60 2.13 -5.39
N GLY A 108 1.35 1.93 -4.99
CA GLY A 108 0.95 0.71 -4.31
C GLY A 108 1.43 0.66 -2.87
N SER A 109 1.52 -0.54 -2.28
CA SER A 109 2.08 -0.67 -0.92
C SER A 109 3.61 -0.57 -0.92
N PRO A 110 4.23 -0.20 0.21
CA PRO A 110 5.69 -0.23 0.39
C PRO A 110 6.36 -1.49 -0.16
N LEU A 111 5.74 -2.66 0.08
CA LEU A 111 6.30 -3.95 -0.35
C LEU A 111 6.25 -4.13 -1.88
N HIS A 112 5.23 -3.62 -2.56
CA HIS A 112 5.19 -3.63 -4.03
C HIS A 112 6.33 -2.80 -4.60
N PHE A 113 6.56 -1.61 -4.04
CA PHE A 113 7.58 -0.72 -4.55
C PHE A 113 8.99 -1.25 -4.26
N ALA A 114 9.24 -1.81 -3.08
CA ALA A 114 10.51 -2.47 -2.76
C ALA A 114 10.82 -3.64 -3.71
N ALA A 115 9.82 -4.48 -4.02
CA ALA A 115 9.96 -5.57 -4.99
C ALA A 115 10.26 -5.05 -6.40
N TYR A 116 9.62 -3.95 -6.82
CA TYR A 116 9.88 -3.31 -8.11
C TYR A 116 11.30 -2.74 -8.21
N ARG A 117 11.78 -2.14 -7.12
CA ARG A 117 13.14 -1.60 -6.98
C ARG A 117 14.20 -2.69 -6.84
N ARG A 118 13.81 -3.97 -6.76
CA ARG A 118 14.71 -5.12 -6.60
C ARG A 118 15.59 -5.00 -5.36
N ASN A 119 15.04 -4.38 -4.32
CA ASN A 119 15.78 -4.09 -3.11
C ASN A 119 15.53 -5.17 -2.06
N TYR A 120 16.40 -6.17 -2.04
CA TYR A 120 16.28 -7.29 -1.11
C TYR A 120 16.26 -6.84 0.36
N GLN A 121 17.10 -5.87 0.76
CA GLN A 121 17.22 -5.46 2.17
C GLN A 121 15.96 -4.74 2.65
N ILE A 122 15.44 -3.81 1.86
CA ILE A 122 14.18 -3.12 2.18
C ILE A 122 13.02 -4.12 2.14
N THR A 123 12.93 -4.99 1.14
CA THR A 123 11.89 -6.03 1.07
C THR A 123 11.91 -6.92 2.32
N LYS A 124 13.09 -7.37 2.74
CA LYS A 124 13.26 -8.19 3.96
C LYS A 124 12.81 -7.43 5.20
N PHE A 125 13.26 -6.19 5.35
CA PHE A 125 12.91 -5.35 6.49
C PHE A 125 11.40 -5.11 6.58
N LEU A 126 10.73 -4.79 5.47
CA LEU A 126 9.28 -4.60 5.44
C LEU A 126 8.52 -5.87 5.84
N LEU A 127 8.94 -7.04 5.33
CA LEU A 127 8.33 -8.33 5.68
C LEU A 127 8.55 -8.69 7.15
N GLU A 128 9.73 -8.41 7.70
CA GLU A 128 10.03 -8.61 9.14
C GLU A 128 9.21 -7.69 10.04
N ASN A 129 8.79 -6.52 9.54
CA ASN A 129 7.91 -5.59 10.23
C ASN A 129 6.41 -5.79 9.90
N GLY A 130 6.04 -6.94 9.30
CA GLY A 130 4.64 -7.33 9.14
C GLY A 130 3.97 -6.83 7.85
N ALA A 131 4.75 -6.51 6.82
CA ALA A 131 4.20 -6.35 5.47
C ALA A 131 3.55 -7.65 4.99
N ASN A 132 2.36 -7.55 4.43
CA ASN A 132 1.64 -8.68 3.88
C ASN A 132 2.26 -9.07 2.52
N PRO A 133 2.88 -10.27 2.39
CA PRO A 133 3.49 -10.72 1.14
C PRO A 133 2.46 -10.96 0.03
N ASN A 134 1.19 -11.06 0.39
CA ASN A 134 0.05 -11.28 -0.49
C ASN A 134 -0.76 -10.00 -0.75
N SER A 135 -0.23 -8.82 -0.41
CA SER A 135 -0.88 -7.57 -0.76
C SER A 135 -1.18 -7.51 -2.25
N ARG A 136 -2.38 -7.02 -2.59
CA ARG A 136 -2.90 -6.96 -3.96
C ARG A 136 -3.33 -5.54 -4.26
N ILE A 137 -2.92 -5.04 -5.42
CA ILE A 137 -3.44 -3.79 -5.97
C ILE A 137 -4.24 -4.14 -7.21
N ASP A 138 -5.48 -3.65 -7.29
CA ASP A 138 -6.27 -3.82 -8.50
C ASP A 138 -5.73 -2.90 -9.60
N PHE A 139 -5.69 -3.43 -10.83
CA PHE A 139 -5.25 -2.67 -11.99
C PHE A 139 -6.15 -1.44 -12.23
N LEU A 140 -7.44 -1.53 -11.89
CA LEU A 140 -8.41 -0.45 -12.11
C LEU A 140 -8.19 0.76 -11.19
N THR A 141 -7.57 0.58 -10.03
CA THR A 141 -7.36 1.66 -9.05
C THR A 141 -6.04 2.40 -9.26
N ARG A 142 -5.09 1.78 -9.96
CA ARG A 142 -3.72 2.31 -10.13
C ARG A 142 -3.63 3.40 -11.22
N LYS A 143 -3.34 4.64 -10.82
CA LYS A 143 -3.20 5.78 -11.74
C LYS A 143 -1.78 5.95 -12.31
N LYS A 144 -0.71 5.65 -11.53
CA LYS A 144 0.65 6.13 -11.90
C LYS A 144 1.88 5.29 -11.52
N MET A 145 1.75 4.06 -11.01
CA MET A 145 2.92 3.26 -10.60
C MET A 145 4.08 3.34 -11.60
N PRO A 146 5.29 3.78 -11.17
CA PRO A 146 6.42 4.11 -12.02
C PRO A 146 7.14 2.85 -12.53
N PHE A 147 6.36 1.81 -12.85
CA PHE A 147 6.85 0.63 -13.50
C PHE A 147 7.33 0.97 -14.90
N ASP A 148 8.47 0.41 -15.28
CA ASP A 148 8.90 0.47 -16.66
C ASP A 148 7.84 -0.14 -17.59
N ALA A 149 7.90 0.26 -18.86
CA ALA A 149 6.92 -0.14 -19.86
C ALA A 149 6.85 -1.67 -20.03
N ASN A 150 7.93 -2.40 -19.74
CA ASN A 150 7.99 -3.85 -19.88
C ASN A 150 7.19 -4.54 -18.76
N VAL A 151 7.45 -4.19 -17.50
CA VAL A 151 6.67 -4.69 -16.36
C VAL A 151 5.19 -4.35 -16.55
N ASN A 152 4.89 -3.10 -16.91
CA ASN A 152 3.52 -2.66 -17.17
C ASN A 152 2.84 -3.46 -18.28
N LYS A 153 3.56 -3.85 -19.33
CA LYS A 153 3.02 -4.68 -20.42
C LYS A 153 2.70 -6.10 -19.94
N ILE A 154 3.53 -6.66 -19.07
CA ILE A 154 3.38 -8.04 -18.60
C ILE A 154 2.25 -8.16 -17.57
N ILE A 155 2.07 -7.16 -16.69
CA ILE A 155 1.05 -7.20 -15.63
C ILE A 155 -0.24 -6.43 -15.98
N LYS A 156 -0.39 -5.98 -17.23
CA LYS A 156 -1.35 -4.96 -17.72
C LYS A 156 -2.84 -5.20 -17.42
N ARG A 157 -3.23 -6.36 -16.89
CA ARG A 157 -4.64 -6.75 -16.70
C ARG A 157 -4.83 -7.57 -15.43
N GLY A 158 -4.07 -7.28 -14.38
CA GLY A 158 -4.05 -8.14 -13.22
C GLY A 158 -3.87 -7.48 -11.87
N ALA A 159 -4.32 -8.19 -10.84
CA ALA A 159 -4.01 -7.84 -9.46
C ALA A 159 -2.50 -7.99 -9.26
N ILE A 160 -1.87 -6.86 -9.00
CA ILE A 160 -0.42 -6.79 -8.84
C ILE A 160 -0.12 -7.26 -7.43
N THR A 161 0.77 -8.24 -7.31
CA THR A 161 1.34 -8.69 -6.03
C THR A 161 2.85 -8.42 -6.01
N PRO A 162 3.48 -8.30 -4.84
CA PRO A 162 4.94 -8.21 -4.73
C PRO A 162 5.65 -9.35 -5.48
N MET A 163 5.09 -10.57 -5.41
CA MET A 163 5.66 -11.75 -6.08
C MET A 163 5.55 -11.65 -7.60
N SER A 164 4.42 -11.19 -8.15
CA SER A 164 4.30 -10.98 -9.60
C SER A 164 5.25 -9.90 -10.12
N ILE A 165 5.52 -8.86 -9.33
CA ILE A 165 6.47 -7.81 -9.72
C ILE A 165 7.88 -8.39 -9.76
N ALA A 166 8.30 -9.09 -8.69
CA ALA A 166 9.59 -9.75 -8.62
C ALA A 166 9.77 -10.76 -9.76
N ALA A 167 8.70 -11.50 -10.11
CA ALA A 167 8.71 -12.44 -11.23
C ALA A 167 8.88 -11.74 -12.58
N ALA A 168 8.24 -10.57 -12.80
CA ALA A 168 8.40 -9.78 -14.02
C ALA A 168 9.82 -9.20 -14.14
N LYS A 169 10.45 -8.91 -13.01
CA LYS A 169 11.80 -8.35 -12.87
C LYS A 169 12.92 -9.41 -12.86
N GLY A 170 12.58 -10.69 -12.73
CA GLY A 170 13.56 -11.78 -12.65
C GLY A 170 14.28 -11.84 -11.30
N ASP A 171 13.67 -11.34 -10.23
CA ASP A 171 14.32 -11.23 -8.93
C ASP A 171 14.12 -12.49 -8.08
N LEU A 172 14.91 -13.53 -8.39
CA LEU A 172 14.85 -14.80 -7.66
C LEU A 172 15.09 -14.66 -6.14
N PRO A 173 16.03 -13.84 -5.63
CA PRO A 173 16.18 -13.61 -4.19
C PRO A 173 14.91 -13.10 -3.52
N ILE A 174 14.23 -12.11 -4.11
CA ILE A 174 12.97 -11.59 -3.58
C ILE A 174 11.84 -12.63 -3.70
N ILE A 175 11.77 -13.40 -4.78
CA ILE A 175 10.79 -14.49 -4.93
C ILE A 175 10.94 -15.51 -3.79
N LYS A 176 12.16 -15.94 -3.50
CA LYS A 176 12.45 -16.88 -2.40
C LYS A 176 12.02 -16.31 -1.06
N LEU A 177 12.41 -15.07 -0.77
CA LEU A 177 12.07 -14.38 0.46
C LEU A 177 10.54 -14.21 0.64
N LEU A 178 9.83 -13.81 -0.41
CA LEU A 178 8.37 -13.70 -0.38
C LEU A 178 7.72 -15.06 -0.13
N HIS A 179 8.20 -16.11 -0.80
CA HIS A 179 7.70 -17.48 -0.59
C HIS A 179 7.93 -17.96 0.86
N GLU A 180 9.14 -17.75 1.40
CA GLU A 180 9.50 -18.08 2.80
C GLU A 180 8.61 -17.34 3.81
N LYS A 181 8.16 -16.12 3.48
CA LYS A 181 7.29 -15.31 4.34
C LYS A 181 5.79 -15.57 4.12
N GLY A 182 5.42 -16.59 3.35
CA GLY A 182 4.01 -16.98 3.13
C GLY A 182 3.36 -16.33 1.91
N GLY A 183 4.15 -15.81 0.98
CA GLY A 183 3.69 -15.34 -0.32
C GLY A 183 3.14 -16.49 -1.16
N CYS A 184 1.95 -16.29 -1.73
CA CYS A 184 1.25 -17.28 -2.51
C CYS A 184 1.90 -17.45 -3.90
N ILE A 185 2.51 -18.62 -4.11
CA ILE A 185 3.22 -18.96 -5.36
C ILE A 185 2.29 -18.97 -6.59
N ASN A 186 1.00 -19.22 -6.36
CA ASN A 186 -0.04 -19.29 -7.37
C ASN A 186 -1.00 -18.09 -7.32
N ALA A 187 -0.54 -16.93 -6.82
CA ALA A 187 -1.35 -15.73 -6.76
C ALA A 187 -1.83 -15.33 -8.16
N LYS A 188 -3.13 -15.52 -8.42
CA LYS A 188 -3.72 -15.22 -9.72
C LYS A 188 -4.09 -13.74 -9.83
N THR A 189 -3.88 -13.18 -11.00
CA THR A 189 -4.43 -11.89 -11.39
C THR A 189 -5.95 -11.97 -11.60
N PHE A 190 -6.69 -10.88 -11.40
CA PHE A 190 -8.15 -10.92 -11.43
C PHE A 190 -8.74 -11.21 -12.83
N LEU A 191 -8.34 -10.45 -13.86
CA LEU A 191 -8.98 -10.58 -15.19
C LEU A 191 -8.38 -11.70 -16.05
N ILE A 192 -7.05 -11.81 -16.07
CA ILE A 192 -6.34 -12.77 -16.96
C ILE A 192 -5.85 -14.02 -16.23
N GLN A 193 -6.05 -14.11 -14.91
CA GLN A 193 -5.63 -15.25 -14.07
C GLN A 193 -4.15 -15.64 -14.09
N TYR A 194 -3.29 -14.83 -14.71
CA TYR A 194 -1.83 -15.01 -14.70
C TYR A 194 -1.30 -15.18 -13.28
N THR A 195 -0.41 -16.15 -13.15
CA THR A 195 0.38 -16.43 -11.95
C THR A 195 1.76 -15.78 -12.03
N PRO A 196 2.55 -15.73 -10.93
CA PRO A 196 3.97 -15.39 -11.00
C PRO A 196 4.74 -16.23 -12.04
N LEU A 197 4.36 -17.49 -12.24
CA LEU A 197 4.97 -18.35 -13.27
C LEU A 197 4.69 -17.85 -14.69
N ASP A 198 3.44 -17.51 -15.01
CA ASP A 198 3.08 -16.94 -16.33
C ASP A 198 3.83 -15.64 -16.62
N VAL A 199 3.92 -14.79 -15.59
CA VAL A 199 4.63 -13.51 -15.66
C VAL A 199 6.12 -13.73 -15.94
N SER A 200 6.77 -14.66 -15.22
CA SER A 200 8.20 -14.97 -15.44
C SER A 200 8.46 -15.58 -16.82
N LYS A 201 7.54 -16.40 -17.35
CA LYS A 201 7.61 -16.95 -18.72
C LYS A 201 7.49 -15.87 -19.77
N ALA A 202 6.56 -14.94 -19.61
CA ALA A 202 6.39 -13.80 -20.52
C ALA A 202 7.61 -12.86 -20.50
N ALA A 203 8.30 -12.76 -19.37
CA ALA A 203 9.50 -11.95 -19.19
C ALA A 203 10.81 -12.66 -19.61
N GLY A 204 10.82 -13.99 -19.68
CA GLY A 204 11.99 -14.81 -20.08
C GLY A 204 12.97 -15.17 -18.95
N HIS A 205 12.56 -15.06 -17.68
CA HIS A 205 13.47 -15.27 -16.52
C HIS A 205 13.56 -16.74 -16.11
N SER A 206 14.50 -17.46 -16.74
CA SER A 206 14.61 -18.93 -16.65
C SER A 206 14.84 -19.46 -15.23
N ASP A 207 15.62 -18.76 -14.42
CA ASP A 207 15.91 -19.11 -13.03
C ASP A 207 14.68 -19.00 -12.11
N VAL A 208 13.88 -17.95 -12.31
CA VAL A 208 12.58 -17.77 -11.64
C VAL A 208 11.59 -18.84 -12.11
N ILE A 209 11.54 -19.13 -13.42
CA ILE A 209 10.68 -20.19 -13.97
C ILE A 209 11.01 -21.54 -13.36
N GLU A 210 12.29 -21.90 -13.28
CA GLU A 210 12.74 -23.16 -12.69
C GLU A 210 12.34 -23.25 -11.21
N TYR A 211 12.64 -22.21 -10.43
CA TYR A 211 12.30 -22.16 -9.01
C TYR A 211 10.79 -22.27 -8.77
N LEU A 212 9.98 -21.47 -9.47
CA LEU A 212 8.53 -21.48 -9.32
C LEU A 212 7.95 -22.85 -9.69
N SER A 213 8.37 -23.42 -10.83
CA SER A 213 7.91 -24.74 -11.28
C SER A 213 8.25 -25.85 -10.28
N LYS A 214 9.46 -25.82 -9.71
CA LYS A 214 9.89 -26.79 -8.69
C LYS A 214 9.11 -26.69 -7.39
N ASN A 215 8.57 -25.51 -7.07
CA ASN A 215 7.81 -25.25 -5.84
C ASN A 215 6.28 -25.31 -6.06
N GLY A 216 5.82 -25.97 -7.12
CA GLY A 216 4.38 -26.20 -7.35
C GLY A 216 3.64 -24.99 -7.91
N ALA A 217 4.35 -24.06 -8.57
CA ALA A 217 3.68 -23.02 -9.33
C ALA A 217 3.03 -23.61 -10.58
N GLU A 218 1.76 -23.27 -10.78
CA GLU A 218 0.95 -23.72 -11.90
C GLU A 218 0.71 -22.59 -12.89
N ARG A 219 0.27 -22.95 -14.08
CA ARG A 219 -0.21 -21.96 -15.05
C ARG A 219 -1.58 -21.43 -14.60
N GLY A 220 -1.81 -20.13 -14.82
CA GLY A 220 -3.06 -19.43 -14.55
C GLY A 220 -4.27 -19.97 -15.27
#